data_AF-A0A943XY14-F1
#
_entry.id   AF-A0A943XY14-F1
#
_cell.length_a   1.000
_cell.length_b   1.000
_cell.length_c   1.000
_cell.angle_alpha   90.00
_cell.angle_beta   90.00
_cell.angle_gamma   90.00
#
_symmetry.space_group_name_H-M   'P 1'
#
loop_
_entity.id
_entity.type
_entity.pdbx_description
1 polymer ?
#
loop_
_entity_poly.entity_id
_entity_poly.type
_entity_poly.pdbx_seq_one_letter_code
_entity_poly.pdbx_strand_id
1 'polypeptide(L)'
;MRNGAYRRRTNRVLVGKQQMGPARGRQPARFVPNKPVIAPRQAILWGAILLLLLSIAIGAGGKRKEQAPLSAVVKANGPSQEEQPPDAAQSQAVMLKVCVEGQLEEMELEEYILRVVSAEMPASYDLEALKAQAVAARTYTLRKKLGGGCQKIEGAEICSDHTHCQAYCSEEDMREKWGNDYEKYHEKIAQAVSQTAGQ
;
A
#
# COMPACT_ATOMS: atom_id res chain seq x y z
N MET A 1 17.42 40.63 -60.66
CA MET A 1 18.22 41.38 -59.67
C MET A 1 17.42 42.60 -59.19
N ARG A 2 17.54 42.90 -57.88
CA ARG A 2 17.09 44.09 -57.13
C ARG A 2 15.76 43.96 -56.34
N ASN A 3 16.01 43.53 -55.11
CA ASN A 3 15.21 43.59 -53.89
C ASN A 3 14.63 44.99 -53.59
N GLY A 4 13.37 45.01 -53.16
CA GLY A 4 12.73 46.14 -52.49
C GLY A 4 12.91 46.06 -50.97
N ALA A 5 13.37 47.16 -50.38
CA ALA A 5 13.70 47.30 -48.98
C ALA A 5 12.47 47.46 -48.09
N TYR A 6 12.44 46.77 -46.94
CA TYR A 6 11.49 47.00 -45.86
C TYR A 6 12.19 47.68 -44.67
N ARG A 7 11.73 48.89 -44.33
CA ARG A 7 12.12 49.67 -43.14
C ARG A 7 11.39 49.15 -41.89
N ARG A 8 12.10 48.89 -40.79
CA ARG A 8 11.68 49.22 -39.39
C ARG A 8 12.93 49.42 -38.53
N ARG A 9 13.22 50.66 -38.11
CA ARG A 9 12.82 51.32 -36.85
C ARG A 9 13.68 50.84 -35.65
N THR A 10 14.85 51.48 -35.50
CA THR A 10 15.73 51.35 -34.33
C THR A 10 15.29 52.34 -33.24
N ASN A 11 14.86 51.84 -32.09
CA ASN A 11 14.64 52.67 -30.91
C ASN A 11 15.97 52.92 -30.20
N ARG A 12 16.33 54.21 -30.12
CA ARG A 12 17.50 54.75 -29.44
C ARG A 12 17.25 54.75 -27.94
N VAL A 13 18.02 53.95 -27.20
CA VAL A 13 18.03 53.91 -25.74
C VAL A 13 18.69 55.20 -25.23
N LEU A 14 17.92 56.04 -24.52
CA LEU A 14 18.44 57.17 -23.77
C LEU A 14 18.79 56.71 -22.35
N VAL A 15 20.08 56.74 -22.02
CA VAL A 15 20.62 56.40 -20.69
C VAL A 15 20.40 57.58 -19.74
N GLY A 16 19.40 57.47 -18.87
CA GLY A 16 19.20 58.37 -17.74
C GLY A 16 20.13 58.02 -16.57
N LYS A 17 21.05 58.92 -16.23
CA LYS A 17 21.85 58.85 -15.00
C LYS A 17 20.96 59.19 -13.80
N GLN A 18 20.56 58.19 -13.02
CA GLN A 18 19.96 58.38 -11.69
C GLN A 18 21.07 58.38 -10.63
N GLN A 19 21.17 59.48 -9.89
CA GLN A 19 22.03 59.64 -8.73
C GLN A 19 21.41 58.90 -7.53
N MET A 20 22.17 58.02 -6.88
CA MET A 20 21.77 57.32 -5.65
C MET A 20 22.14 58.15 -4.41
N GLY A 21 21.15 58.48 -3.58
CA GLY A 21 21.34 59.06 -2.25
C GLY A 21 21.75 58.02 -1.20
N PRO A 22 22.17 58.45 0.01
CA PRO A 22 22.81 57.57 0.99
C PRO A 22 21.84 56.56 1.62
N ALA A 23 22.38 55.36 1.85
CA ALA A 23 21.69 54.19 2.40
C ALA A 23 21.23 54.43 3.86
N ARG A 24 19.91 54.40 4.08
CA ARG A 24 19.33 54.32 5.42
C ARG A 24 19.51 52.89 5.96
N GLY A 25 20.26 52.76 7.05
CA GLY A 25 20.49 51.51 7.77
C GLY A 25 19.18 50.83 8.16
N ARG A 26 18.98 49.60 7.68
CA ARG A 26 17.87 48.73 8.04
C ARG A 26 18.22 48.04 9.36
N GLN A 27 17.52 48.35 10.45
CA GLN A 27 17.67 47.60 11.70
C GLN A 27 17.25 46.14 11.48
N PRO A 28 17.98 45.15 12.03
CA PRO A 28 17.57 43.75 11.91
C PRO A 28 16.30 43.51 12.73
N ALA A 29 15.33 42.83 12.11
CA ALA A 29 14.11 42.40 12.76
C ALA A 29 14.44 41.51 13.97
N ARG A 30 13.98 41.91 15.16
CA ARG A 30 14.04 41.06 16.35
C ARG A 30 13.14 39.86 16.13
N PHE A 31 13.73 38.67 16.09
CA PHE A 31 13.01 37.40 16.10
C PHE A 31 12.33 37.23 17.47
N VAL A 32 11.01 37.32 17.51
CA VAL A 32 10.21 37.00 18.70
C VAL A 32 9.65 35.60 18.50
N PRO A 33 10.05 34.59 19.27
CA PRO A 33 9.46 33.26 19.17
C PRO A 33 8.01 33.30 19.67
N ASN A 34 7.07 32.95 18.79
CA ASN A 34 5.67 32.69 19.18
C ASN A 34 5.62 31.39 19.99
N LYS A 35 5.36 31.49 21.29
CA LYS A 35 4.94 30.32 22.08
C LYS A 35 3.49 29.99 21.67
N PRO A 36 3.14 28.74 21.34
CA PRO A 36 1.76 28.38 21.11
C PRO A 36 0.98 28.58 22.42
N VAL A 37 0.14 29.61 22.46
CA VAL A 37 -0.80 29.84 23.57
C VAL A 37 -1.94 28.86 23.36
N ILE A 38 -1.83 27.67 23.95
CA ILE A 38 -2.95 26.73 24.03
C ILE A 38 -4.00 27.40 24.91
N ALA A 39 -5.07 27.92 24.30
CA ALA A 39 -6.16 28.54 25.01
C ALA A 39 -6.77 27.52 26.01
N PRO A 40 -7.05 27.90 27.27
CA PRO A 40 -7.47 26.97 28.33
C PRO A 40 -8.80 26.26 28.03
N ARG A 41 -9.55 26.71 27.02
CA ARG A 41 -10.80 26.08 26.56
C ARG A 41 -10.57 24.78 25.78
N GLN A 42 -9.42 24.61 25.13
CA GLN A 42 -9.10 23.41 24.35
C GLN A 42 -8.55 22.27 25.24
N ALA A 43 -7.84 22.58 26.33
CA ALA A 43 -7.27 21.57 27.24
C ALA A 43 -8.33 20.77 28.02
N ILE A 44 -9.49 21.39 28.31
CA ILE A 44 -10.60 20.74 29.02
C ILE A 44 -11.27 19.68 28.15
N LEU A 45 -11.39 19.93 26.84
CA LEU A 45 -11.97 18.99 25.87
C LEU A 45 -11.10 17.73 25.71
N TRP A 46 -9.77 17.87 25.63
CA TRP A 46 -8.85 16.74 25.58
C TRP A 46 -8.80 15.96 26.91
N GLY A 47 -8.88 16.64 28.07
CA GLY A 47 -8.94 15.99 29.38
C GLY A 47 -10.22 15.18 29.59
N ALA A 48 -11.37 15.67 29.11
CA ALA A 48 -12.64 14.95 29.18
C ALA A 48 -12.66 13.70 28.28
N ILE A 49 -12.06 13.77 27.09
CA ILE A 49 -11.92 12.61 26.18
C ILE A 49 -10.99 11.55 26.80
N LEU A 50 -9.89 11.97 27.44
CA LEU A 50 -8.97 11.04 28.11
C LEU A 50 -9.65 10.34 29.31
N LEU A 51 -10.46 11.07 30.09
CA LEU A 51 -11.25 10.51 31.20
C LEU A 51 -12.38 9.59 30.72
N LEU A 52 -13.01 9.91 29.59
CA LEU A 52 -14.04 9.05 28.98
C LEU A 52 -13.42 7.73 28.47
N LEU A 53 -12.23 7.78 27.85
CA LEU A 53 -11.52 6.60 27.38
C LEU A 53 -10.98 5.74 28.54
N LEU A 54 -10.53 6.36 29.64
CA LEU A 54 -10.08 5.62 30.83
C LEU A 54 -11.24 4.93 31.57
N SER A 55 -12.45 5.50 31.50
CA SER A 55 -13.67 4.92 32.11
C SER A 55 -14.12 3.62 31.42
N ILE A 56 -13.85 3.46 30.12
CA ILE A 56 -14.15 2.23 29.37
C ILE A 56 -13.22 1.07 29.78
N ALA A 57 -12.00 1.36 30.24
CA ALA A 57 -11.02 0.34 30.61
C ALA A 57 -11.23 -0.27 32.02
N ILE A 58 -12.06 0.34 32.88
CA ILE A 58 -12.25 -0.09 34.28
C ILE A 58 -13.70 -0.57 34.56
N GLY A 59 -14.65 -0.26 33.67
CA GLY A 59 -16.09 -0.43 33.93
C GLY A 59 -16.81 -1.47 33.07
N ALA A 60 -16.39 -2.73 33.07
CA ALA A 60 -17.21 -3.84 32.58
C ALA A 60 -16.92 -5.15 33.35
N GLY A 61 -17.18 -5.12 34.66
CA GLY A 61 -17.38 -6.31 35.48
C GLY A 61 -18.68 -7.03 35.09
N GLY A 62 -18.70 -7.67 33.93
CA GLY A 62 -19.76 -8.55 33.47
C GLY A 62 -19.54 -9.96 34.03
N LYS A 63 -20.55 -10.49 34.72
CA LYS A 63 -20.56 -11.83 35.34
C LYS A 63 -20.16 -12.91 34.33
N ARG A 64 -18.93 -13.42 34.44
CA ARG A 64 -18.47 -14.64 33.78
C ARG A 64 -19.29 -15.80 34.35
N LYS A 65 -20.18 -16.37 33.53
CA LYS A 65 -20.74 -17.69 33.80
C LYS A 65 -19.61 -18.69 33.60
N GLU A 66 -19.27 -19.38 34.68
CA GLU A 66 -18.37 -20.51 34.71
C GLU A 66 -18.94 -21.62 33.82
N GLN A 67 -18.24 -21.93 32.72
CA GLN A 67 -18.46 -23.13 31.93
C GLN A 67 -17.25 -24.05 32.11
N ALA A 68 -17.58 -25.29 32.45
CA ALA A 68 -16.74 -26.40 32.88
C ALA A 68 -15.55 -26.71 31.95
N PRO A 69 -14.49 -27.37 32.47
CA PRO A 69 -13.24 -27.58 31.75
C PRO A 69 -13.41 -28.47 30.52
N LEU A 70 -12.78 -28.03 29.42
CA LEU A 70 -12.71 -28.67 28.11
C LEU A 70 -11.68 -29.81 28.14
N SER A 71 -11.85 -30.74 29.10
CA SER A 71 -10.98 -31.91 29.30
C SER A 71 -11.80 -33.19 29.27
N ALA A 72 -12.50 -33.45 28.16
CA ALA A 72 -12.98 -34.78 27.76
C ALA A 72 -13.70 -34.66 26.41
N VAL A 73 -12.96 -34.75 25.32
CA VAL A 73 -13.28 -35.43 24.03
C VAL A 73 -12.16 -35.06 23.07
N VAL A 74 -11.03 -35.77 23.13
CA VAL A 74 -10.31 -36.24 21.94
C VAL A 74 -9.69 -37.58 22.33
N LYS A 75 -10.51 -38.62 22.25
CA LYS A 75 -10.03 -39.98 22.02
C LYS A 75 -10.86 -40.52 20.86
N ALA A 76 -10.37 -40.24 19.65
CA ALA A 76 -10.75 -40.92 18.44
C ALA A 76 -9.54 -40.88 17.51
N ASN A 77 -8.89 -42.04 17.41
CA ASN A 77 -7.97 -42.34 16.33
C ASN A 77 -8.72 -42.21 14.99
N GLY A 78 -8.12 -41.52 14.02
CA GLY A 78 -8.59 -41.42 12.62
C GLY A 78 -7.60 -40.59 11.81
N PRO A 79 -7.22 -41.03 10.59
CA PRO A 79 -5.89 -40.83 10.06
C PRO A 79 -5.62 -39.41 9.57
N SER A 80 -4.37 -38.98 9.75
CA SER A 80 -3.73 -37.92 8.98
C SER A 80 -3.91 -38.21 7.49
N GLN A 81 -4.77 -37.45 6.84
CA GLN A 81 -4.74 -37.34 5.39
C GLN A 81 -3.66 -36.32 5.06
N GLU A 82 -2.50 -36.80 4.65
CA GLU A 82 -1.65 -36.10 3.70
C GLU A 82 -2.53 -35.82 2.48
N GLU A 83 -2.93 -34.57 2.31
CA GLU A 83 -3.58 -34.09 1.09
C GLU A 83 -2.50 -34.11 0.01
N GLN A 84 -2.46 -35.23 -0.71
CA GLN A 84 -1.64 -35.45 -1.88
C GLN A 84 -1.94 -34.33 -2.90
N PRO A 85 -0.92 -33.66 -3.47
CA PRO A 85 -1.15 -32.52 -4.35
C PRO A 85 -2.00 -32.97 -5.55
N PRO A 86 -3.02 -32.17 -5.94
CA PRO A 86 -3.75 -32.44 -7.16
C PRO A 86 -2.75 -32.45 -8.32
N ASP A 87 -2.91 -33.46 -9.16
CA ASP A 87 -2.18 -33.71 -10.39
C ASP A 87 -1.79 -32.39 -11.07
N ALA A 88 -0.50 -32.23 -11.37
CA ALA A 88 0.08 -31.09 -12.07
C ALA A 88 -0.38 -31.09 -13.54
N ALA A 89 -1.69 -31.01 -13.75
CA ALA A 89 -2.35 -30.98 -15.02
C ALA A 89 -2.22 -29.56 -15.58
N GLN A 90 -1.09 -29.33 -16.26
CA GLN A 90 -0.89 -28.34 -17.33
C GLN A 90 -1.85 -27.13 -17.29
N SER A 91 -1.67 -26.26 -16.30
CA SER A 91 -2.35 -24.99 -16.25
C SER A 91 -1.80 -24.10 -17.37
N GLN A 92 -2.63 -23.76 -18.35
CA GLN A 92 -2.31 -22.72 -19.31
C GLN A 92 -2.03 -21.42 -18.54
N ALA A 93 -0.87 -20.78 -18.80
CA ALA A 93 -0.49 -19.54 -18.14
C ALA A 93 -1.57 -18.47 -18.35
N VAL A 94 -2.15 -17.99 -17.25
CA VAL A 94 -3.19 -16.95 -17.28
C VAL A 94 -2.49 -15.59 -17.25
N MET A 95 -2.60 -14.83 -18.33
CA MET A 95 -2.09 -13.46 -18.39
C MET A 95 -3.12 -12.46 -17.85
N LEU A 96 -2.64 -11.46 -17.12
CA LEU A 96 -3.42 -10.38 -16.54
C LEU A 96 -2.99 -9.02 -17.08
N LYS A 97 -3.96 -8.13 -17.31
CA LYS A 97 -3.72 -6.69 -17.50
C LYS A 97 -3.87 -5.96 -16.17
N VAL A 98 -2.76 -5.61 -15.55
CA VAL A 98 -2.71 -4.98 -14.23
C VAL A 98 -2.43 -3.49 -14.40
N CYS A 99 -3.19 -2.65 -13.70
CA CYS A 99 -2.84 -1.24 -13.58
C CYS A 99 -1.94 -1.01 -12.37
N VAL A 100 -0.67 -0.69 -12.59
CA VAL A 100 0.30 -0.32 -11.57
C VAL A 100 0.62 1.17 -11.71
N GLU A 101 0.33 1.96 -10.68
CA GLU A 101 0.59 3.41 -10.67
C GLU A 101 0.03 4.18 -11.89
N GLY A 102 -1.08 3.71 -12.45
CA GLY A 102 -1.73 4.32 -13.62
C GLY A 102 -1.22 3.79 -14.97
N GLN A 103 -0.25 2.89 -14.98
CA GLN A 103 0.26 2.23 -16.19
C GLN A 103 -0.32 0.82 -16.32
N LEU A 104 -0.68 0.42 -17.54
CA LEU A 104 -1.14 -0.95 -17.82
C LEU A 104 0.06 -1.83 -18.13
N GLU A 105 0.17 -2.92 -17.39
CA GLU A 105 1.20 -3.94 -17.53
C GLU A 105 0.55 -5.30 -17.77
N GLU A 106 1.19 -6.14 -18.59
CA GLU A 106 0.79 -7.53 -18.75
C GLU A 106 1.75 -8.43 -17.97
N MET A 107 1.20 -9.23 -17.04
CA MET A 107 1.98 -10.17 -16.22
C MET A 107 1.22 -11.48 -16.01
N GLU A 108 1.93 -12.53 -15.64
CA GLU A 108 1.31 -13.82 -15.32
C GLU A 108 0.53 -13.72 -13.99
N LEU A 109 -0.59 -14.43 -13.90
CA LEU A 109 -1.40 -14.51 -12.68
C LEU A 109 -0.56 -14.89 -11.47
N GLU A 110 0.28 -15.93 -11.57
CA GLU A 110 1.07 -16.41 -10.44
C GLU A 110 2.12 -15.38 -9.99
N GLU A 111 2.72 -14.63 -10.93
CA GLU A 111 3.57 -13.49 -10.60
C GLU A 111 2.77 -12.42 -9.84
N TYR A 112 1.59 -12.05 -10.35
CA TYR A 112 0.72 -11.09 -9.68
C TYR A 112 0.34 -11.53 -8.26
N ILE A 113 -0.01 -12.80 -8.05
CA ILE A 113 -0.34 -13.33 -6.73
C ILE A 113 0.86 -13.26 -5.77
N LEU A 114 2.07 -13.53 -6.24
CA LEU A 114 3.28 -13.35 -5.42
C LEU A 114 3.42 -11.91 -4.94
N ARG A 115 3.22 -10.93 -5.83
CA ARG A 115 3.29 -9.49 -5.52
C ARG A 115 2.22 -9.10 -4.50
N VAL A 116 1.00 -9.62 -4.63
CA VAL A 116 -0.12 -9.38 -3.70
C VAL A 116 0.16 -9.97 -2.32
N VAL A 117 0.55 -11.24 -2.24
CA VAL A 117 0.83 -11.91 -0.95
C VAL A 117 1.95 -11.19 -0.20
N SER A 118 2.98 -10.72 -0.91
CA SER A 118 4.09 -9.94 -0.36
C SER A 118 3.68 -8.58 0.22
N ALA A 119 2.59 -8.01 -0.30
CA ALA A 119 2.02 -6.75 0.14
C ALA A 119 1.03 -6.92 1.32
N GLU A 120 0.11 -7.89 1.21
CA GLU A 120 -1.00 -8.08 2.14
C GLU A 120 -0.61 -8.81 3.43
N MET A 121 0.40 -9.69 3.37
CA MET A 121 0.73 -10.54 4.51
C MET A 121 2.22 -10.51 4.90
N PRO A 122 2.56 -10.45 6.20
CA PRO A 122 3.95 -10.54 6.63
C PRO A 122 4.58 -11.89 6.24
N ALA A 123 5.74 -11.86 5.58
CA ALA A 123 6.46 -13.07 5.17
C ALA A 123 6.92 -13.97 6.35
N SER A 124 6.93 -13.42 7.57
CA SER A 124 7.20 -14.16 8.80
C SER A 124 6.09 -15.12 9.20
N TYR A 125 4.86 -14.97 8.67
CA TYR A 125 3.73 -15.84 8.99
C TYR A 125 3.95 -17.27 8.50
N ASP A 126 3.22 -18.23 9.08
CA ASP A 126 3.34 -19.64 8.72
C ASP A 126 3.06 -19.89 7.24
N LEU A 127 3.70 -20.92 6.66
CA LEU A 127 3.55 -21.26 5.24
C LEU A 127 2.09 -21.52 4.87
N GLU A 128 1.34 -22.20 5.73
CA GLU A 128 -0.08 -22.49 5.51
C GLU A 128 -0.95 -21.22 5.51
N ALA A 129 -0.57 -20.19 6.28
CA ALA A 129 -1.23 -18.89 6.19
C ALA A 129 -0.96 -18.27 4.81
N LEU A 130 0.30 -18.25 4.37
CA LEU A 130 0.70 -17.73 3.04
C LEU A 130 -0.03 -18.43 1.89
N LYS A 131 -0.23 -19.75 1.99
CA LYS A 131 -1.03 -20.53 1.04
C LYS A 131 -2.50 -20.08 1.04
N ALA A 132 -3.11 -19.95 2.22
CA ALA A 132 -4.50 -19.50 2.32
C ALA A 132 -4.69 -18.10 1.69
N GLN A 133 -3.74 -17.19 1.91
CA GLN A 133 -3.76 -15.88 1.28
C GLN A 133 -3.58 -15.95 -0.24
N ALA A 134 -2.71 -16.84 -0.74
CA ALA A 134 -2.51 -17.03 -2.18
C ALA A 134 -3.82 -17.49 -2.87
N VAL A 135 -4.52 -18.47 -2.30
CA VAL A 135 -5.83 -18.93 -2.81
C VAL A 135 -6.88 -17.81 -2.76
N ALA A 136 -6.95 -17.08 -1.64
CA ALA A 136 -7.89 -15.96 -1.49
C ALA A 136 -7.61 -14.85 -2.52
N ALA A 137 -6.34 -14.50 -2.71
CA ALA A 137 -5.93 -13.51 -3.69
C ALA A 137 -6.29 -13.96 -5.11
N ARG A 138 -5.95 -15.21 -5.48
CA ARG A 138 -6.24 -15.77 -6.81
C ARG A 138 -7.74 -15.80 -7.11
N THR A 139 -8.53 -16.24 -6.13
CA THR A 139 -9.99 -16.24 -6.22
C THR A 139 -10.53 -14.84 -6.51
N TYR A 140 -10.05 -13.83 -5.78
CA TYR A 140 -10.45 -12.45 -6.00
C TYR A 140 -10.06 -11.96 -7.39
N THR A 141 -8.81 -12.18 -7.79
CA THR A 141 -8.27 -11.71 -9.08
C THR A 141 -9.04 -12.31 -10.26
N LEU A 142 -9.27 -13.62 -10.25
CA LEU A 142 -10.02 -14.29 -11.31
C LEU A 142 -11.48 -13.86 -11.34
N ARG A 143 -12.12 -13.70 -10.18
CA ARG A 143 -13.48 -13.18 -10.10
C ARG A 143 -13.57 -11.76 -10.69
N LYS A 144 -12.58 -10.90 -10.44
CA LYS A 144 -12.52 -9.55 -11.02
C LYS A 144 -12.33 -9.60 -12.53
N LYS A 145 -11.35 -10.37 -13.02
CA LYS A 145 -11.09 -10.58 -14.46
C LYS A 145 -12.35 -11.04 -15.20
N LEU A 146 -13.03 -12.06 -14.68
CA LEU A 146 -14.25 -12.61 -15.28
C LEU A 146 -15.48 -11.71 -15.11
N GLY A 147 -15.48 -10.86 -14.08
CA GLY A 147 -16.57 -9.96 -13.71
C GLY A 147 -16.53 -8.57 -14.37
N GLY A 148 -15.75 -8.39 -15.42
CA GLY A 148 -15.63 -7.11 -16.14
C GLY A 148 -14.44 -6.24 -15.74
N GLY A 149 -13.51 -6.77 -14.95
CA GLY A 149 -12.23 -6.14 -14.65
C GLY A 149 -12.28 -5.00 -13.62
N CYS A 150 -11.28 -4.12 -13.69
CA CYS A 150 -11.17 -2.94 -12.86
C CYS A 150 -12.16 -1.88 -13.35
N GLN A 151 -12.96 -1.34 -12.43
CA GLN A 151 -13.95 -0.29 -12.77
C GLN A 151 -13.35 1.11 -12.74
N LYS A 152 -12.18 1.27 -12.09
CA LYS A 152 -11.51 2.56 -11.91
C LYS A 152 -10.67 2.94 -13.15
N ILE A 153 -10.08 1.95 -13.82
CA ILE A 153 -9.13 2.14 -14.91
C ILE A 153 -9.60 1.31 -16.10
N GLU A 154 -9.90 1.98 -17.21
CA GLU A 154 -10.34 1.34 -18.44
C GLU A 154 -9.24 0.42 -19.00
N GLY A 155 -9.62 -0.78 -19.43
CA GLY A 155 -8.69 -1.78 -19.98
C GLY A 155 -7.89 -2.58 -18.95
N ALA A 156 -7.93 -2.21 -17.66
CA ALA A 156 -7.33 -2.99 -16.58
C ALA A 156 -8.30 -4.09 -16.09
N GLU A 157 -7.76 -5.27 -15.81
CA GLU A 157 -8.51 -6.35 -15.16
C GLU A 157 -8.44 -6.23 -13.64
N ILE A 158 -7.33 -5.70 -13.12
CA ILE A 158 -7.11 -5.42 -11.71
C ILE A 158 -6.16 -4.22 -11.56
N CYS A 159 -6.13 -3.56 -10.39
CA CYS A 159 -5.21 -2.45 -10.11
C CYS A 159 -4.46 -2.64 -8.78
N SER A 160 -3.32 -1.96 -8.64
CA SER A 160 -2.47 -1.97 -7.43
C SER A 160 -2.97 -1.10 -6.27
N ASP A 161 -4.13 -0.43 -6.43
CA ASP A 161 -4.75 0.37 -5.38
C ASP A 161 -5.48 -0.53 -4.37
N HIS A 162 -4.90 -0.68 -3.18
CA HIS A 162 -5.47 -1.49 -2.08
C HIS A 162 -6.84 -1.00 -1.59
N THR A 163 -7.23 0.25 -1.87
CA THR A 163 -8.57 0.77 -1.51
C THR A 163 -9.66 0.36 -2.50
N HIS A 164 -9.27 -0.18 -3.67
CA HIS A 164 -10.20 -0.60 -4.73
C HIS A 164 -10.06 -2.09 -5.09
N CYS A 165 -8.83 -2.58 -5.23
CA CYS A 165 -8.52 -3.97 -5.57
C CYS A 165 -7.72 -4.65 -4.48
N GLN A 166 -6.40 -4.81 -4.66
CA GLN A 166 -5.52 -5.52 -3.74
C GLN A 166 -4.23 -4.72 -3.59
N ALA A 167 -3.60 -4.81 -2.42
CA ALA A 167 -2.25 -4.30 -2.25
C ALA A 167 -1.29 -5.04 -3.19
N TYR A 168 -0.29 -4.32 -3.66
CA TYR A 168 0.71 -4.81 -4.60
C TYR A 168 2.08 -4.31 -4.15
N CYS A 169 3.10 -5.15 -4.29
CA CYS A 169 4.47 -4.82 -3.91
C CYS A 169 5.38 -5.19 -5.08
N SER A 170 6.07 -4.20 -5.65
CA SER A 170 7.00 -4.41 -6.77
C SER A 170 8.22 -5.22 -6.32
N GLU A 171 9.08 -5.63 -7.27
CA GLU A 171 10.31 -6.34 -6.91
C GLU A 171 11.25 -5.45 -6.13
N GLU A 172 11.35 -4.21 -6.59
CA GLU A 172 12.13 -3.14 -6.00
C GLU A 172 11.67 -2.90 -4.56
N ASP A 173 10.36 -2.79 -4.33
CA ASP A 173 9.79 -2.63 -2.98
C ASP A 173 10.09 -3.83 -2.09
N MET A 174 9.99 -5.06 -2.61
CA MET A 174 10.32 -6.26 -1.83
C MET A 174 11.81 -6.29 -1.43
N ARG A 175 12.71 -5.92 -2.36
CA ARG A 175 14.15 -5.85 -2.10
C ARG A 175 14.48 -4.78 -1.08
N GLU A 176 13.84 -3.61 -1.15
CA GLU A 176 13.98 -2.56 -0.14
C GLU A 176 13.45 -3.01 1.22
N LYS A 177 12.25 -3.63 1.24
CA LYS A 177 11.54 -4.06 2.45
C LYS A 177 12.30 -5.14 3.23
N TRP A 178 12.93 -6.08 2.54
CA TRP A 178 13.56 -7.25 3.18
C TRP A 178 15.08 -7.25 3.16
N GLY A 179 15.71 -6.46 2.29
CA GLY A 179 17.17 -6.35 2.20
C GLY A 179 17.83 -7.73 2.10
N ASN A 180 18.69 -8.06 3.08
CA ASN A 180 19.41 -9.33 3.11
C ASN A 180 18.51 -10.57 3.26
N ASP A 181 17.29 -10.41 3.80
CA ASP A 181 16.32 -11.50 3.93
C ASP A 181 15.43 -11.65 2.69
N TYR A 182 15.66 -10.85 1.62
CA TYR A 182 14.83 -10.87 0.41
C TYR A 182 14.67 -12.26 -0.17
N GLU A 183 15.77 -12.95 -0.46
CA GLU A 183 15.73 -14.27 -1.10
C GLU A 183 14.92 -15.27 -0.24
N LYS A 184 15.17 -15.30 1.07
CA LYS A 184 14.46 -16.17 2.01
C LYS A 184 12.95 -15.93 2.01
N TYR A 185 12.51 -14.68 2.08
CA TYR A 185 11.08 -14.36 2.14
C TYR A 185 10.41 -14.50 0.77
N HIS A 186 11.09 -14.10 -0.29
CA HIS A 186 10.63 -14.27 -1.66
C HIS A 186 10.44 -15.76 -1.98
N GLU A 187 11.41 -16.62 -1.69
CA GLU A 187 11.32 -18.07 -1.89
C GLU A 187 10.17 -18.69 -1.09
N LYS A 188 9.98 -18.29 0.17
CA LYS A 188 8.89 -18.80 1.01
C LYS A 188 7.50 -18.43 0.45
N ILE A 189 7.35 -17.22 -0.07
CA ILE A 189 6.09 -16.78 -0.69
C ILE A 189 5.91 -17.47 -2.05
N ALA A 190 6.95 -17.53 -2.87
CA ALA A 190 6.92 -18.25 -4.15
C ALA A 190 6.55 -19.74 -3.95
N GLN A 191 7.06 -20.36 -2.88
CA GLN A 191 6.66 -21.71 -2.47
C GLN A 191 5.17 -21.78 -2.13
N ALA A 192 4.64 -20.84 -1.34
CA ALA A 192 3.21 -20.83 -0.98
C ALA A 192 2.30 -20.67 -2.22
N VAL A 193 2.67 -19.76 -3.12
CA VAL A 193 1.93 -19.49 -4.37
C VAL A 193 1.96 -20.71 -5.28
N SER A 194 3.15 -21.28 -5.53
CA SER A 194 3.31 -22.46 -6.41
C SER A 194 2.61 -23.70 -5.86
N GLN A 195 2.67 -23.95 -4.54
CA GLN A 195 1.98 -25.10 -3.92
C GLN A 195 0.44 -24.97 -3.91
N THR A 196 -0.08 -23.79 -4.24
CA THR A 196 -1.52 -23.54 -4.38
C THR A 196 -1.89 -23.13 -5.82
N ALA A 197 -1.00 -23.35 -6.78
CA ALA A 197 -1.27 -23.01 -8.18
C ALA A 197 -2.53 -23.74 -8.69
N GLY A 198 -3.42 -23.00 -9.34
CA GLY A 198 -4.68 -23.53 -9.87
C GLY A 198 -5.80 -23.76 -8.83
N GLN A 199 -5.58 -23.46 -7.55
CA GLN A 199 -6.61 -23.45 -6.50
C GLN A 199 -7.28 -22.09 -6.36
#